data_AF-A0A7V9MXH6-F1
#
_entry.id   AF-A0A7V9MXH6-F1
#
_cell.length_a   1.000
_cell.length_b   1.000
_cell.length_c   1.000
_cell.angle_alpha   90.00
_cell.angle_beta   90.00
_cell.angle_gamma   90.00
#
_symmetry.space_group_name_H-M   'P 1'
#
loop_
_entity.id
_entity.type
_entity.pdbx_description
1 polymer ?
#
loop_
_entity_poly.entity_id
_entity_poly.type
_entity_poly.pdbx_seq_one_letter_code
_entity_poly.pdbx_strand_id
1 'polypeptide(L)'
;DAVELPRFRHPTRAAYVFGAERYSLSPQMLSLCEFVVKIPTRFSINVGMAGAIVLYDRLVNLGGYGGRPVTPGGEDVGIPPAHSWGAPKSKPRDY
;
A
#
# COMPACT_ATOMS: atom_id res chain seq x y z
N ASP A 1 2.76 10.36 16.31
CA ASP A 1 1.70 10.87 15.42
C ASP A 1 1.54 9.99 14.20
N ALA A 2 0.32 9.95 13.64
CA ALA A 2 -0.02 9.12 12.49
C ALA A 2 -0.29 9.96 11.23
N VAL A 3 0.29 9.56 10.09
CA VAL A 3 0.12 10.22 8.79
C VAL A 3 -1.21 9.78 8.17
N GLU A 4 -1.93 10.71 7.55
CA GLU A 4 -3.15 10.36 6.81
C GLU A 4 -2.81 9.54 5.56
N LEU A 5 -3.48 8.41 5.39
CA LEU A 5 -3.21 7.46 4.32
C LEU A 5 -3.16 8.09 2.92
N PRO A 6 -4.09 8.98 2.50
CA PRO A 6 -4.03 9.61 1.17
C PRO A 6 -2.78 10.47 0.92
N ARG A 7 -2.07 10.86 1.98
CA ARG A 7 -0.84 11.68 1.93
C ARG A 7 0.42 10.84 2.13
N PHE A 8 0.27 9.55 2.42
CA PHE A 8 1.38 8.65 2.72
C PHE A 8 1.89 7.97 1.46
N ARG A 9 3.20 8.07 1.22
CA ARG A 9 3.87 7.33 0.15
C ARG A 9 4.37 5.99 0.68
N HIS A 10 3.80 4.90 0.18
CA HIS A 10 4.19 3.56 0.61
C HIS A 10 5.62 3.18 0.18
N PRO A 11 6.43 2.58 1.07
CA PRO A 11 7.76 2.08 0.70
C PRO A 11 7.64 0.85 -0.20
N THR A 12 8.63 0.62 -1.06
CA THR A 12 8.65 -0.50 -2.03
C THR A 12 8.53 -1.86 -1.37
N ARG A 13 9.06 -2.01 -0.15
CA ARG A 13 8.92 -3.19 0.71
C ARG A 13 8.26 -2.76 2.02
N ALA A 14 7.14 -3.38 2.37
CA ALA A 14 6.39 -3.03 3.57
C ALA A 14 5.79 -4.28 4.22
N ALA A 15 5.74 -4.30 5.54
CA ALA A 15 4.87 -5.17 6.31
C ALA A 15 3.81 -4.29 6.99
N TYR A 16 2.53 -4.56 6.73
CA TYR A 16 1.43 -3.83 7.34
C TYR A 16 0.93 -4.60 8.55
N VAL A 17 0.87 -3.92 9.69
CA VAL A 17 0.36 -4.49 10.94
C VAL A 17 -0.93 -3.79 11.28
N PHE A 18 -1.97 -4.58 11.56
CA PHE A 18 -3.29 -4.08 11.94
C PHE A 18 -3.62 -4.54 13.36
N GLY A 19 -4.25 -3.66 14.14
CA GLY A 19 -4.73 -3.98 15.48
C GLY A 19 -5.92 -4.92 15.46
N ALA A 20 -6.26 -5.48 16.62
CA ALA A 20 -7.47 -6.27 16.79
C ALA A 20 -8.72 -5.37 16.67
N GLU A 21 -9.87 -5.91 16.26
CA GLU A 21 -11.06 -5.07 16.03
C GLU A 21 -11.53 -4.30 17.27
N ARG A 22 -11.26 -4.82 18.46
CA ARG A 22 -11.64 -4.19 19.74
C ARG A 22 -10.51 -3.42 20.41
N TYR A 23 -9.27 -3.52 19.90
CA TYR A 23 -8.09 -2.97 20.55
C TYR A 23 -7.12 -2.37 19.53
N SER A 24 -6.55 -1.22 19.87
CA SER A 24 -5.46 -0.65 19.07
C SER A 24 -4.22 -1.54 19.12
N LEU A 25 -3.26 -1.27 18.23
CA LEU A 25 -1.93 -1.87 18.32
C LEU A 25 -1.34 -1.61 19.71
N SER A 26 -0.66 -2.62 20.26
CA SER A 26 0.01 -2.45 21.54
C SER A 26 1.08 -1.37 21.45
N PRO A 27 1.39 -0.64 22.55
CA PRO A 27 2.47 0.33 22.55
C PRO A 27 3.80 -0.25 22.09
N GLN A 28 4.07 -1.52 22.42
CA GLN A 28 5.27 -2.23 22.02
C GLN A 28 5.31 -2.44 20.49
N MET A 29 4.18 -2.79 19.86
CA MET A 29 4.12 -2.91 18.41
C MET A 29 4.30 -1.55 17.73
N LEU A 30 3.63 -0.51 18.25
CA LEU A 30 3.78 0.85 17.74
C LEU A 30 5.23 1.36 17.82
N SER A 31 5.98 1.01 18.87
CA SER A 31 7.39 1.38 18.98
C SER A 31 8.32 0.71 17.96
N LEU A 32 7.87 -0.39 17.35
CA LEU A 32 8.62 -1.10 16.30
C LEU A 32 8.24 -0.62 14.88
N CYS A 33 7.13 0.12 14.74
CA CYS A 33 6.68 0.63 13.45
C CYS A 33 7.50 1.86 13.05
N GLU A 34 8.13 1.80 11.88
CA GLU A 34 8.80 2.96 11.28
C GLU A 34 7.80 4.06 10.88
N PHE A 35 6.61 3.64 10.43
CA PHE A 35 5.53 4.55 10.05
C PHE A 35 4.22 4.13 10.71
N VAL A 36 3.48 5.12 11.21
CA VAL A 36 2.11 4.94 11.67
C VAL A 36 1.20 5.73 10.73
N VAL A 37 0.22 5.06 10.15
CA VAL A 37 -0.74 5.66 9.22
C VAL A 37 -2.17 5.52 9.72
N LYS A 38 -3.03 6.47 9.37
CA LYS A 38 -4.45 6.45 9.71
C LYS A 38 -5.31 6.69 8.48
N ILE A 39 -6.42 5.97 8.38
CA ILE A 39 -7.49 6.29 7.43
C ILE A 39 -8.26 7.46 8.03
N PRO A 40 -8.55 8.54 7.27
CA PRO A 40 -9.19 9.74 7.80
C PRO A 40 -10.70 9.53 8.02
N THR A 41 -11.06 8.61 8.91
CA THR A 41 -12.42 8.34 9.38
C THR A 41 -12.60 8.81 10.81
N ARG A 42 -13.85 9.09 11.21
CA ARG A 42 -14.17 9.50 12.59
C ARG A 42 -13.99 8.36 13.60
N PHE A 43 -14.22 7.12 13.17
CA PHE A 43 -14.16 5.91 14.00
C PHE A 43 -13.33 4.83 13.30
N SER A 44 -12.87 3.85 14.06
CA SER A 44 -12.24 2.65 13.51
C SER A 44 -13.24 1.89 12.64
N ILE A 45 -12.80 1.51 11.46
CA ILE A 45 -13.55 0.62 10.57
C ILE A 45 -13.16 -0.83 10.85
N ASN A 46 -13.93 -1.77 10.30
CA ASN A 46 -13.56 -3.18 10.29
C ASN A 46 -12.11 -3.39 9.80
N VAL A 47 -11.39 -4.31 10.42
CA VAL A 47 -9.96 -4.54 10.14
C VAL A 47 -9.71 -5.01 8.70
N GLY A 48 -10.60 -5.83 8.15
CA GLY A 48 -10.53 -6.27 6.76
C GLY A 48 -10.71 -5.11 5.77
N MET A 49 -11.65 -4.22 6.04
CA MET A 49 -11.82 -2.97 5.28
C MET A 49 -10.59 -2.07 5.36
N ALA A 50 -9.99 -1.92 6.54
CA ALA A 50 -8.75 -1.16 6.68
C ALA A 50 -7.61 -1.77 5.85
N GLY A 51 -7.48 -3.10 5.86
CA GLY A 51 -6.53 -3.83 5.00
C GLY A 51 -6.76 -3.57 3.52
N ALA A 52 -8.01 -3.72 3.05
CA ALA A 52 -8.36 -3.50 1.65
C ALA A 52 -8.05 -2.05 1.20
N ILE A 53 -8.42 -1.05 2.00
CA ILE A 53 -8.16 0.36 1.69
C ILE A 53 -6.65 0.63 1.62
N VAL A 54 -5.87 0.16 2.59
CA VAL A 54 -4.41 0.36 2.62
C VAL A 54 -3.73 -0.29 1.43
N LEU A 55 -4.10 -1.53 1.10
CA LEU A 55 -3.48 -2.26 -0.01
C LEU A 55 -3.90 -1.70 -1.37
N TYR A 56 -5.16 -1.26 -1.51
CA TYR A 56 -5.62 -0.61 -2.73
C TYR A 56 -4.96 0.76 -2.91
N ASP A 57 -4.87 1.56 -1.84
CA ASP A 57 -4.13 2.82 -1.86
C ASP A 57 -2.66 2.60 -2.25
N ARG A 58 -1.99 1.60 -1.67
CA ARG A 58 -0.62 1.19 -2.06
C ARG A 58 -0.51 0.89 -3.54
N LEU A 59 -1.45 0.12 -4.09
CA LEU A 59 -1.47 -0.27 -5.49
C LEU A 59 -1.59 0.95 -6.43
N VAL A 60 -2.48 1.89 -6.10
CA VAL A 60 -2.66 3.14 -6.85
C VAL A 60 -1.42 4.03 -6.73
N ASN A 61 -0.89 4.21 -5.51
CA ASN A 61 0.30 4.99 -5.22
C ASN A 61 1.53 4.47 -6.01
N LEU A 62 1.65 3.16 -6.20
CA LEU A 62 2.77 2.54 -6.93
C LEU A 62 2.53 2.43 -8.45
N GLY A 63 1.46 3.05 -8.97
CA GLY A 63 1.21 3.16 -10.42
C GLY A 63 0.61 1.91 -11.07
N GLY A 64 0.02 1.00 -10.28
CA GLY A 64 -0.35 -0.35 -10.73
C GLY A 64 -1.17 -0.44 -12.02
N TYR A 65 -2.18 0.43 -12.19
CA TYR A 65 -3.09 0.39 -13.34
C TYR A 65 -2.85 1.50 -14.37
N GLY A 66 -1.76 2.26 -14.26
CA GLY A 66 -1.50 3.40 -15.14
C GLY A 66 -2.37 4.64 -14.84
N GLY A 67 -2.43 5.56 -15.80
CA GLY A 67 -3.21 6.79 -15.70
C GLY A 67 -4.72 6.53 -15.79
N ARG A 68 -5.52 7.38 -15.16
CA ARG A 68 -6.98 7.36 -15.30
C ARG A 68 -7.42 8.45 -16.28
N PRO A 69 -8.52 8.25 -17.03
CA PRO A 69 -9.14 9.32 -17.79
C PRO A 69 -9.47 10.51 -16.87
N VAL A 70 -9.25 11.73 -17.37
CA VAL A 70 -9.50 12.96 -16.59
C VAL A 70 -11.00 13.24 -16.45
N THR A 71 -11.79 12.84 -17.45
CA THR A 71 -13.24 13.04 -17.48
C THR A 71 -13.98 11.71 -17.26
N PRO A 72 -15.16 11.74 -16.60
CA PRO A 72 -16.03 10.56 -16.52
C PRO A 72 -16.36 10.04 -17.93
N GLY A 73 -16.03 8.78 -18.21
CA GLY A 73 -16.27 8.15 -19.51
C GLY A 73 -15.30 8.57 -20.63
N GLY A 74 -14.20 9.28 -20.31
CA GLY A 74 -13.15 9.60 -21.28
C GLY A 74 -12.47 8.35 -21.84
N GLU A 75 -11.77 8.52 -22.97
CA GLU A 75 -11.04 7.42 -23.62
C GLU A 75 -10.05 6.76 -22.67
N ASP A 76 -9.99 5.43 -22.73
CA ASP A 76 -9.06 4.66 -21.92
C ASP A 76 -7.62 5.02 -22.30
N VAL A 77 -6.80 5.30 -21.29
CA VAL A 77 -5.40 5.70 -21.46
C VAL A 77 -4.50 4.50 -21.86
N GLY A 78 -5.12 3.32 -21.97
CA GLY A 78 -4.47 2.06 -22.34
C GLY A 78 -3.91 1.36 -21.10
N ILE A 79 -4.16 0.05 -21.02
CA ILE A 79 -3.58 -0.80 -19.97
C ILE A 79 -2.06 -0.88 -20.22
N PRO A 80 -1.21 -0.57 -19.23
CA PRO A 80 0.23 -0.74 -19.38
C PRO A 80 0.55 -2.19 -19.80
N PRO A 81 1.52 -2.42 -20.69
CA PRO A 81 1.89 -3.77 -21.07
C PRO A 81 2.25 -4.59 -19.82
N ALA A 82 1.87 -5.86 -19.82
CA ALA A 82 2.18 -6.76 -18.72
C ALA A 82 3.69 -6.70 -18.43
N HIS A 83 4.05 -6.51 -17.16
CA HIS A 83 5.45 -6.45 -16.76
C HIS A 83 6.15 -7.76 -17.16
N SER A 84 7.27 -7.66 -17.87
CA SER A 84 8.13 -8.81 -18.15
C SER A 84 9.28 -8.80 -17.15
N TRP A 85 9.27 -9.76 -16.22
CA TRP A 85 10.42 -9.97 -15.35
C TRP A 85 11.58 -10.53 -16.17
N GLY A 86 12.73 -9.85 -16.15
CA GLY A 86 13.96 -10.40 -16.70
C GLY A 86 14.42 -11.64 -15.93
N ALA A 87 15.28 -12.44 -16.55
CA ALA A 87 15.91 -13.57 -15.86
C ALA A 87 16.64 -13.09 -14.59
N PRO A 88 16.60 -13.87 -13.49
CA PRO A 88 17.36 -13.55 -12.29
C PRO A 88 18.84 -13.34 -12.64
N LYS A 89 19.45 -12.25 -12.16
CA LYS A 89 20.90 -12.07 -12.26
C LYS A 89 21.57 -13.01 -11.26
N SER A 90 21.95 -14.21 -11.70
CA SER A 90 22.83 -15.07 -10.91
C SER A 90 24.26 -14.54 -11.02
N LYS A 91 24.93 -14.37 -9.89
CA LYS A 91 26.40 -14.30 -9.88
C LYS A 91 26.90 -15.76 -9.88
N PRO A 92 27.87 -16.14 -10.73
CA PRO A 92 28.52 -17.43 -10.58
C PRO A 92 29.07 -17.54 -9.16
N ARG A 93 28.81 -18.67 -8.48
CA ARG A 93 29.48 -18.98 -7.21
C ARG A 93 30.82 -19.58 -7.59
N ASP A 94 31.90 -18.86 -7.32
CA ASP A 94 33.24 -19.42 -7.34
C ASP A 94 33.35 -20.36 -6.13
N TYR A 95 33.31 -21.66 -6.36
CA TYR A 95 33.77 -22.69 -5.43
C TYR A 95 34.92 -23.44 -6.07
#